data_AF-A0A949I7V8-F1
#
_entry.id   AF-A0A949I7V8-F1
#
_cell.length_a   1.000
_cell.length_b   1.000
_cell.length_c   1.000
_cell.angle_alpha   90.00
_cell.angle_beta   90.00
_cell.angle_gamma   90.00
#
_symmetry.space_group_name_H-M   'P 1'
#
loop_
_entity.id
_entity.type
_entity.pdbx_description
1 polymer ?
#
loop_
_entity_poly.entity_id
_entity_poly.type
_entity_poly.pdbx_seq_one_letter_code
_entity_poly.pdbx_strand_id
1 'polypeptide(L)' 'MEKLELKAEARPEQSPKNIRNGGLMPAIIYGQDKQTQHVAVPYSAFEKIFK' A
#
# COMPACT_ATOMS: atom_id res chain seq x y z
N MET A 1 1.34 -10.69 20.73
CA MET A 1 0.94 -10.34 19.35
C MET A 1 2.17 -10.44 18.49
N GLU A 2 2.08 -11.17 17.38
CA GLU A 2 3.17 -11.28 16.42
C GLU A 2 3.27 -9.97 15.62
N LYS A 3 4.49 -9.53 15.29
CA LYS A 3 4.71 -8.29 14.56
C LYS A 3 4.47 -8.53 13.07
N LEU A 4 3.44 -7.90 12.50
CA LEU A 4 3.16 -7.94 11.07
C LEU A 4 3.84 -6.75 10.37
N GLU A 5 4.60 -7.02 9.32
CA GLU A 5 5.30 -6.00 8.54
C GLU A 5 4.83 -6.01 7.08
N LEU A 6 4.36 -4.86 6.58
CA LEU A 6 3.99 -4.67 5.19
C LEU A 6 4.86 -3.58 4.57
N LYS A 7 5.68 -3.95 3.58
CA LYS A 7 6.54 -3.01 2.87
C LYS A 7 5.71 -2.22 1.86
N ALA A 8 5.79 -0.90 1.96
CA ALA A 8 5.12 0.04 1.07
C ALA A 8 6.16 0.85 0.29
N GLU A 9 5.82 1.20 -0.95
CA GLU A 9 6.62 2.03 -1.84
C GLU A 9 5.87 3.33 -2.15
N ALA A 10 6.59 4.35 -2.64
CA ALA A 10 5.97 5.57 -3.12
C ALA A 10 4.97 5.22 -4.24
N ARG A 11 3.77 5.83 -4.18
CA ARG A 11 2.75 5.52 -5.19
C ARG A 11 3.19 6.02 -6.57
N PRO A 12 3.17 5.17 -7.61
CA PRO A 12 3.43 5.61 -8.98
C PRO A 12 2.43 6.67 -9.44
N GLU A 13 2.88 7.63 -10.25
CA GLU A 13 2.03 8.64 -10.89
C GLU A 13 1.22 8.03 -12.05
N GLN A 14 0.31 7.13 -11.71
CA GLN A 14 -0.53 6.41 -12.66
C GLN A 14 -1.97 6.32 -12.14
N SER A 15 -2.90 6.03 -13.05
CA SER A 15 -4.29 5.77 -12.66
C SER A 15 -4.36 4.56 -11.70
N PRO A 16 -5.27 4.56 -10.71
CA PRO A 16 -5.46 3.41 -9.83
C PRO A 16 -5.70 2.10 -10.58
N LYS A 17 -6.32 2.16 -11.75
CA LYS A 17 -6.56 1.00 -12.62
C LYS A 17 -5.23 0.38 -13.08
N ASN A 18 -4.29 1.21 -13.55
CA ASN A 18 -2.99 0.73 -14.03
C ASN A 18 -2.13 0.19 -12.87
N ILE A 19 -2.17 0.84 -11.71
CA ILE A 19 -1.47 0.38 -10.50
C ILE A 19 -1.96 -1.02 -10.10
N ARG A 20 -3.28 -1.24 -10.07
CA ARG A 20 -3.87 -2.55 -9.76
C ARG A 20 -3.55 -3.62 -10.80
N ASN A 21 -3.59 -3.27 -12.08
CA ASN A 21 -3.21 -4.19 -13.15
C ASN A 21 -1.73 -4.61 -13.05
N GLY A 22 -0.87 -3.78 -12.46
CA GLY A 22 0.54 -4.09 -12.17
C GLY A 22 0.76 -4.92 -10.89
N GLY A 23 -0.30 -5.42 -10.24
CA GLY A 23 -0.17 -6.21 -9.02
C GLY A 23 0.10 -5.40 -7.75
N LEU A 24 -0.03 -4.08 -7.82
CA LEU A 24 0.11 -3.17 -6.68
C LEU A 24 -1.27 -2.71 -6.19
N MET A 25 -1.40 -2.57 -4.88
CA MET A 25 -2.57 -2.01 -4.24
C MET A 25 -2.25 -0.56 -3.79
N PRO A 26 -2.95 0.45 -4.32
CA PRO A 26 -2.79 1.82 -3.84
C PRO A 26 -3.35 1.96 -2.43
N ALA A 27 -2.62 2.64 -1.56
CA ALA A 27 -2.99 2.87 -0.16
C ALA A 27 -2.62 4.29 0.28
N ILE A 28 -3.14 4.70 1.43
CA ILE A 28 -2.92 6.02 2.01
C ILE A 28 -2.53 5.84 3.48
N ILE A 29 -1.43 6.47 3.88
CA ILE A 29 -1.04 6.59 5.29
C ILE A 29 -1.51 7.97 5.75
N TYR A 30 -2.39 8.00 6.75
CA TYR A 30 -2.92 9.20 7.37
C TYR A 30 -2.89 9.06 8.90
N GLY A 31 -2.88 10.16 9.62
CA GLY A 31 -2.89 10.16 11.08
C GLY A 31 -2.78 11.57 11.66
N GLN A 32 -3.07 11.70 12.95
CA GLN A 32 -2.87 12.95 13.68
C GLN A 32 -1.37 13.31 13.64
N ASP A 33 -1.07 14.57 13.35
CA ASP A 33 0.29 15.12 13.24
C ASP A 33 1.17 14.52 12.13
N LYS A 34 0.57 13.85 11.13
CA LYS A 34 1.29 13.37 9.94
C LYS A 34 0.67 13.92 8.67
N GLN A 35 1.53 14.33 7.74
CA GLN A 35 1.11 14.61 6.37
C GLN A 35 0.64 13.31 5.72
N THR A 36 -0.52 13.36 5.04
CA THR A 36 -1.05 12.25 4.26
C THR A 36 -0.04 11.82 3.20
N GLN A 37 0.32 10.54 3.18
CA GLN A 37 1.23 9.97 2.19
C GLN A 37 0.51 8.94 1.34
N HIS A 38 0.65 9.08 0.02
CA HIS A 38 0.16 8.12 -0.93
C HIS A 38 1.23 7.07 -1.21
N VAL A 39 0.90 5.81 -0.96
CA VAL A 39 1.81 4.67 -1.14
C VAL A 39 1.17 3.59 -1.99
N ALA A 40 1.98 2.64 -2.43
CA ALA A 40 1.54 1.41 -3.07
C ALA A 40 2.16 0.21 -2.34
N VAL A 41 1.39 -0.86 -2.18
CA VAL A 41 1.86 -2.11 -1.55
C VAL A 41 1.68 -3.27 -2.53
N PRO A 42 2.57 -4.27 -2.55
CA PRO A 42 2.35 -5.47 -3.35
C PRO A 42 1.08 -6.19 -2.88
N TYR A 43 0.15 -6.47 -3.80
CA TYR A 43 -1.12 -7.13 -3.47
C TYR A 43 -0.89 -8.50 -2.82
N SER A 44 0.09 -9.25 -3.32
CA SER A 44 0.49 -10.56 -2.78
C SER A 44 1.04 -10.48 -1.34
N ALA A 45 1.68 -9.37 -0.96
CA ALA A 45 2.17 -9.17 0.40
C ALA A 45 1.02 -8.80 1.35
N PHE A 46 0.07 -8.00 0.86
CA PHE A 46 -1.14 -7.67 1.61
C PHE A 46 -1.98 -8.92 1.89
N GLU A 47 -2.23 -9.76 0.89
CA GLU A 47 -3.03 -10.99 1.08
C GLU A 47 -2.42 -11.91 2.14
N LYS A 48 -1.10 -12.07 2.20
CA LYS A 48 -0.43 -12.92 3.21
C LYS A 48 -0.67 -12.49 4.66
N ILE A 49 -0.99 -11.22 4.89
CA ILE A 49 -1.16 -10.65 6.24
C ILE A 49 -2.63 -10.69 6.66
N PHE A 50 -3.56 -10.49 5.72
CA PHE A 50 -4.97 -10.23 6.01
C PHE A 50 -5.94 -11.33 5.57
N LYS A 51 -5.43 -12.40 4.94
CA LYS A 51 -6.21 -13.59 4.55
C LYS A 51 -5.82 -14.78 5.42
#